data_AF-A0A8T9QAS4-F1
#
_entry.id   AF-A0A8T9QAS4-F1
#
_cell.length_a   1.000
_cell.length_b   1.000
_cell.length_c   1.000
_cell.angle_alpha   90.00
_cell.angle_beta   90.00
_cell.angle_gamma   90.00
#
_symmetry.space_group_name_H-M   'P 1'
#
loop_
_entity.id
_entity.type
_entity.pdbx_description
1 polymer ?
#
loop_
_entity_poly.entity_id
_entity_poly.type
_entity_poly.pdbx_seq_one_letter_code
_entity_poly.pdbx_strand_id
1 'polypeptide(L)'
;MAKNRKLALERLVPRMKIGKVSEIQDRFLVVRGKRRTYKIHLGSGNILMEPNDQYLCIVPDRSAKTPGAADVFLPFEGDAVLSIILSKALLLMDDDKITDETINRQIGR
;
A
#
# COMPACT_ATOMS: atom_id res chain seq x y z
N MET A 1 -8.10 -8.51 14.62
CA MET A 1 -8.07 -7.59 13.45
C MET A 1 -6.69 -7.52 12.80
N ALA A 2 -5.70 -6.76 13.31
CA ALA A 2 -4.39 -6.63 12.65
C ALA A 2 -3.59 -7.95 12.47
N LYS A 3 -3.68 -8.89 13.43
CA LYS A 3 -3.09 -10.23 13.30
C LYS A 3 -3.62 -11.00 12.08
N ASN A 4 -4.91 -10.83 11.74
CA ASN A 4 -5.53 -11.49 10.58
C ASN A 4 -5.05 -10.86 9.26
N ARG A 5 -4.78 -9.55 9.24
CA ARG A 5 -4.22 -8.87 8.05
C ARG A 5 -2.80 -9.29 7.75
N LYS A 6 -1.96 -9.45 8.78
CA LYS A 6 -0.60 -9.96 8.59
C LYS A 6 -0.64 -11.31 7.87
N LEU A 7 -1.44 -12.25 8.39
CA LEU A 7 -1.61 -13.57 7.78
C LEU A 7 -2.18 -13.49 6.35
N ALA A 8 -3.14 -12.61 6.10
CA ALA A 8 -3.70 -12.41 4.77
C ALA A 8 -2.62 -11.89 3.78
N LEU A 9 -1.84 -10.89 4.18
CA LEU A 9 -0.76 -10.35 3.37
C LEU A 9 0.34 -11.39 3.11
N GLU A 10 0.74 -12.17 4.12
CA GLU A 10 1.70 -13.27 3.96
C GLU A 10 1.25 -14.31 2.90
N ARG A 11 -0.06 -14.51 2.74
CA ARG A 11 -0.62 -15.44 1.74
C ARG A 11 -0.81 -14.83 0.36
N LEU A 12 -1.20 -13.55 0.30
CA LEU A 12 -1.56 -12.85 -0.93
C LEU A 12 -0.35 -12.23 -1.63
N VAL A 13 0.47 -11.47 -0.89
CA VAL A 13 1.57 -10.66 -1.45
C VAL A 13 2.54 -11.48 -2.30
N PRO A 14 2.99 -12.70 -1.91
CA PRO A 14 3.92 -13.49 -2.74
C PRO A 14 3.37 -13.88 -4.12
N ARG A 15 2.04 -13.88 -4.30
CA ARG A 15 1.36 -14.20 -5.57
C ARG A 15 1.08 -12.97 -6.43
N MET A 16 1.40 -11.77 -5.94
CA MET A 16 1.15 -10.50 -6.61
C MET A 16 2.45 -9.89 -7.14
N LYS A 17 2.35 -8.92 -8.06
CA LYS A 17 3.52 -8.20 -8.59
C LYS A 17 4.39 -7.56 -7.49
N ILE A 18 3.73 -7.02 -6.46
CA ILE A 18 4.39 -6.41 -5.30
C ILE A 18 5.23 -7.38 -4.47
N GLY A 19 4.99 -8.69 -4.55
CA GLY A 19 5.71 -9.70 -3.77
C GLY A 19 7.20 -9.81 -4.09
N LYS A 20 7.64 -9.27 -5.24
CA LYS A 20 9.07 -9.23 -5.62
C LYS A 20 9.84 -8.07 -5.00
N VAL A 21 9.13 -7.06 -4.51
CA VAL A 21 9.71 -5.80 -4.01
C VAL A 21 9.19 -5.42 -2.64
N SER A 22 8.51 -6.35 -1.95
CA SER A 22 7.98 -6.09 -0.63
C SER A 22 8.15 -7.27 0.30
N GLU A 23 8.21 -6.95 1.58
CA GLU A 23 8.34 -7.90 2.66
C GLU A 23 7.58 -7.40 3.89
N ILE A 24 7.20 -8.31 4.77
CA ILE A 24 6.51 -7.95 6.01
C ILE A 24 7.55 -7.90 7.12
N GLN A 25 7.73 -6.72 7.71
CA GLN A 25 8.59 -6.52 8.88
C GLN A 25 7.75 -5.98 10.04
N ASP A 26 7.71 -6.70 11.16
CA ASP A 26 6.92 -6.37 12.34
C ASP A 26 5.44 -6.04 12.05
N ARG A 27 5.12 -4.75 12.07
CA ARG A 27 3.78 -4.16 11.86
C ARG A 27 3.66 -3.42 10.53
N PHE A 28 4.57 -3.65 9.60
CA PHE A 28 4.63 -2.97 8.31
C PHE A 28 4.70 -3.97 7.15
N LEU A 29 4.05 -3.61 6.06
CA LEU A 29 4.43 -4.07 4.73
C LEU A 29 5.44 -3.06 4.20
N VAL A 30 6.70 -3.48 4.09
CA VAL A 30 7.80 -2.67 3.56
C VAL A 30 7.84 -2.88 2.05
N VAL A 31 7.73 -1.80 1.28
CA VAL A 31 7.70 -1.81 -0.19
C VAL A 31 8.87 -0.99 -0.70
N ARG A 32 9.75 -1.59 -1.50
CA ARG A 32 10.85 -0.93 -2.18
C ARG A 32 10.36 -0.39 -3.52
N GLY A 33 10.11 0.92 -3.60
CA GLY A 33 9.87 1.62 -4.86
C GLY A 33 11.16 1.89 -5.64
N LYS A 34 11.05 2.70 -6.69
CA LYS A 34 12.20 3.17 -7.48
C LYS A 34 12.85 4.42 -6.88
N ARG A 35 12.08 5.27 -6.21
CA ARG A 35 12.58 6.51 -5.59
C ARG A 35 12.83 6.35 -4.10
N ARG A 36 11.96 5.63 -3.37
CA ARG A 36 12.09 5.42 -1.92
C ARG A 36 11.64 4.03 -1.47
N THR A 37 11.97 3.69 -0.22
CA THR A 37 11.36 2.58 0.51
C THR A 37 10.22 3.11 1.38
N TYR A 38 9.10 2.38 1.40
CA TYR A 38 7.86 2.76 2.07
C TYR A 38 7.47 1.70 3.10
N LYS A 39 7.22 2.13 4.34
CA LYS A 39 6.69 1.26 5.41
C LYS A 39 5.20 1.52 5.58
N ILE A 40 4.36 0.60 5.12
CA ILE A 40 2.89 0.70 5.21
C ILE A 40 2.40 -0.02 6.46
N HIS A 41 1.86 0.72 7.42
CA HIS A 41 1.42 0.16 8.69
C HIS A 41 0.19 -0.75 8.54
N LEU A 42 0.27 -1.99 9.02
CA LEU A 42 -0.77 -3.01 8.86
C LEU A 42 -2.07 -2.71 9.62
N GLY A 43 -2.00 -1.84 10.63
CA GLY A 43 -3.15 -1.47 11.44
C GLY A 43 -3.98 -0.32 10.84
N SER A 44 -3.30 0.70 10.31
CA SER A 44 -3.90 1.98 9.90
C SER A 44 -3.76 2.29 8.41
N GLY A 45 -2.86 1.62 7.70
CA GLY A 45 -2.51 1.94 6.32
C GLY A 45 -1.69 3.23 6.17
N ASN A 46 -1.16 3.81 7.27
CA ASN A 46 -0.26 4.96 7.20
C ASN A 46 1.07 4.56 6.57
N ILE A 47 1.70 5.50 5.85
CA ILE A 47 2.95 5.27 5.15
C ILE A 47 4.04 6.14 5.78
N LEU A 48 5.17 5.52 6.13
CA LEU A 48 6.43 6.18 6.45
C LEU A 48 7.42 5.96 5.31
N MET A 49 8.24 6.95 5.01
CA MET A 49 9.27 6.89 3.97
C MET A 49 10.66 6.83 4.60
N GLU A 50 11.46 5.87 4.17
CA GLU A 50 12.88 5.83 4.56
C GLU A 50 13.69 6.88 3.77
N PRO A 51 14.81 7.38 4.33
CA PRO A 51 15.45 6.97 5.59
C PRO A 51 14.97 7.72 6.84
N ASN A 52 14.12 8.73 6.71
CA ASN A 52 13.81 9.70 7.78
C ASN A 52 12.44 9.49 8.43
N ASP A 53 11.72 8.43 8.06
CA ASP A 53 10.38 8.11 8.52
C ASP A 53 9.36 9.25 8.34
N GLN A 54 9.57 10.07 7.31
CA GLN A 54 8.60 11.10 6.94
C GLN A 54 7.29 10.46 6.47
N TYR A 55 6.17 11.04 6.88
CA TYR A 55 4.85 10.58 6.46
C TYR A 55 4.57 10.87 5.00
N LEU A 56 3.99 9.89 4.31
CA LEU A 56 3.36 10.07 3.00
C LEU A 56 1.84 9.93 3.14
N CYS A 57 1.11 11.00 2.86
CA CYS A 57 -0.34 11.01 2.90
C CYS A 57 -0.92 10.72 1.51
N ILE A 58 -1.55 9.56 1.38
CA ILE A 58 -2.33 9.16 0.20
C ILE A 58 -3.74 8.82 0.68
N VAL A 59 -4.71 9.60 0.23
CA VAL A 59 -6.11 9.45 0.58
C VAL A 59 -6.84 8.78 -0.58
N PRO A 60 -7.62 7.71 -0.35
CA PRO A 60 -8.48 7.15 -1.37
C PRO A 60 -9.47 8.19 -1.88
N ASP A 61 -9.64 8.29 -3.19
CA ASP A 61 -10.71 9.11 -3.76
C ASP A 61 -12.07 8.53 -3.36
N ARG A 62 -12.84 9.31 -2.60
CA ARG A 62 -14.19 8.91 -2.14
C ARG A 62 -15.25 9.10 -3.23
N SER A 63 -14.94 9.85 -4.29
CA SER A 63 -15.84 10.16 -5.40
C SER A 63 -15.73 9.15 -6.54
N ALA A 64 -14.60 8.44 -6.64
CA ALA A 64 -14.44 7.29 -7.49
C ALA A 64 -15.37 6.17 -6.99
N LYS A 65 -16.61 6.12 -7.52
CA LYS A 65 -17.40 4.89 -7.56
C LYS A 65 -16.52 3.87 -8.26
N THR A 66 -15.84 3.00 -7.52
CA THR A 66 -14.85 2.05 -8.02
C THR A 66 -15.40 1.33 -9.26
N PRO A 67 -15.00 1.70 -10.49
CA PRO A 67 -15.40 0.96 -11.67
C PRO A 67 -14.61 -0.34 -11.62
N GLY A 68 -15.26 -1.44 -11.22
CA GLY A 68 -14.62 -2.74 -11.01
C GLY A 68 -14.70 -3.31 -9.59
N ALA A 69 -15.28 -2.61 -8.61
CA ALA A 69 -15.67 -3.25 -7.33
C ALA A 69 -16.82 -4.25 -7.50
N ALA A 70 -17.42 -4.35 -8.69
CA ALA A 70 -18.46 -5.31 -9.01
C ALA A 70 -17.92 -6.68 -9.49
N ASP A 71 -16.63 -6.82 -9.85
CA ASP A 71 -16.11 -8.05 -10.49
C ASP A 71 -14.77 -8.57 -9.94
N VAL A 72 -14.16 -7.90 -8.97
CA VAL A 72 -13.00 -8.46 -8.25
C VAL A 72 -13.47 -8.91 -6.87
N PHE A 73 -13.83 -10.19 -6.76
CA PHE A 73 -14.07 -10.83 -5.48
C PHE A 73 -12.74 -10.92 -4.73
N LEU A 74 -12.44 -9.87 -3.98
CA LEU A 74 -11.28 -9.87 -3.10
C LEU A 74 -11.62 -10.77 -1.90
N PRO A 75 -10.76 -11.72 -1.49
CA PRO A 75 -11.02 -12.63 -0.36
C PRO A 75 -11.07 -11.91 1.01
N PHE A 76 -11.18 -10.59 1.00
CA PHE A 76 -11.19 -9.67 2.12
C PHE A 76 -12.33 -8.66 2.03
N GLU A 77 -13.42 -8.99 1.33
CA GLU A 77 -14.70 -8.29 1.48
C GLU A 77 -15.00 -8.13 2.98
N GLY A 78 -15.01 -6.87 3.44
CA GLY A 78 -15.15 -6.52 4.87
C GLY A 78 -13.91 -5.94 5.56
N ASP A 79 -12.71 -6.00 4.95
CA ASP A 79 -11.50 -5.36 5.49
C ASP A 79 -10.99 -4.23 4.57
N ALA A 80 -11.64 -3.08 4.66
CA ALA A 80 -11.28 -1.88 3.89
C ALA A 80 -9.82 -1.44 4.11
N VAL A 81 -9.25 -1.71 5.28
CA VAL A 81 -7.85 -1.35 5.58
C VAL A 81 -6.89 -2.23 4.78
N LEU A 82 -7.18 -3.53 4.65
CA LEU A 82 -6.38 -4.42 3.81
C LEU A 82 -6.40 -3.98 2.34
N SER A 83 -7.57 -3.61 1.81
CA SER A 83 -7.70 -3.04 0.47
C SER A 83 -6.83 -1.79 0.30
N ILE A 84 -6.89 -0.86 1.27
CA ILE A 84 -6.08 0.37 1.24
C ILE A 84 -4.58 0.07 1.26
N ILE A 85 -4.14 -0.89 2.08
CA ILE A 85 -2.73 -1.29 2.15
C ILE A 85 -2.26 -1.83 0.80
N LEU A 86 -3.03 -2.74 0.18
CA LEU A 86 -2.69 -3.33 -1.11
C LEU A 86 -2.67 -2.29 -2.24
N SER A 87 -3.67 -1.40 -2.29
CA SER A 87 -3.71 -0.32 -3.29
C SER A 87 -2.51 0.61 -3.16
N LYS A 88 -2.14 1.00 -1.93
CA LYS A 88 -0.95 1.82 -1.68
C LYS A 88 0.32 1.08 -2.09
N ALA A 89 0.47 -0.20 -1.75
CA ALA A 89 1.63 -1.00 -2.13
C ALA A 89 1.79 -1.12 -3.65
N LEU A 90 0.70 -1.37 -4.37
CA LEU A 90 0.68 -1.46 -5.83
C LEU A 90 1.03 -0.12 -6.51
N LEU A 91 0.59 0.99 -5.95
CA LEU A 91 0.95 2.32 -6.44
C LEU A 91 2.44 2.63 -6.20
N LEU A 92 2.95 2.32 -5.00
CA LEU A 92 4.28 2.70 -4.57
C LEU A 92 5.41 1.80 -5.09
N MET A 93 5.10 0.60 -5.60
CA MET A 93 6.11 -0.27 -6.21
C MET A 93 6.75 0.34 -7.47
N ASP A 94 6.01 1.21 -8.15
CA ASP A 94 6.39 1.93 -9.38
C ASP A 94 6.22 3.45 -9.13
N ASP A 95 6.76 3.94 -8.02
CA ASP A 95 6.64 5.35 -7.59
C ASP A 95 7.24 6.38 -8.57
N ASP A 96 8.08 5.94 -9.51
CA ASP A 96 8.60 6.72 -10.63
C ASP A 96 7.55 7.01 -11.70
N LYS A 97 6.48 6.21 -11.76
CA LYS A 97 5.37 6.35 -12.73
C LYS A 97 4.18 7.12 -12.18
N ILE A 98 4.24 7.57 -10.92
CA ILE A 98 3.16 8.35 -10.31
C ILE A 98 3.10 9.72 -10.98
N THR A 99 1.94 10.06 -11.54
CA THR A 99 1.69 11.35 -12.21
C THR A 99 1.08 12.38 -11.26
N ASP A 100 0.50 11.97 -10.14
CA ASP A 100 -0.07 12.87 -9.14
C ASP A 100 1.02 13.76 -8.51
N GLU A 101 0.98 15.05 -8.81
CA GLU A 101 1.95 16.03 -8.32
C GLU A 101 1.94 16.19 -6.80
N THR A 102 0.79 15.97 -6.16
CA THR A 102 0.67 16.07 -4.69
C THR A 102 1.41 14.93 -3.99
N ILE A 103 1.40 13.73 -4.58
CA ILE A 103 2.17 12.58 -4.10
C ILE A 103 3.65 12.79 -4.41
N ASN A 104 3.99 13.18 -5.64
CA ASN A 104 5.37 13.43 -6.06
C ASN A 104 6.07 14.49 -5.19
N ARG A 105 5.38 15.58 -4.88
CA ARG A 105 5.90 16.63 -4.00
C ARG A 105 6.14 16.14 -2.58
N GLN A 106 5.34 15.21 -2.08
CA GLN A 106 5.58 14.60 -0.76
C GLN A 106 6.79 13.66 -0.79
N ILE A 107 6.91 12.83 -1.83
CA ILE A 107 8.06 11.92 -2.02
C ILE A 107 9.37 12.69 -2.20
N GLY A 108 9.33 13.89 -2.78
CA GLY A 108 10.52 14.72 -3.00
C GLY A 108 11.05 15.46 -1.75
N ARG A 109 10.34 15.44 -0.62
CA ARG A 109 10.75 16.11 0.64
C ARG A 109 11.69 15.25 1.47
#